data_AF-A0AAI9NFV4-F1
#
_entry.id   AF-A0AAI9NFV4-F1
#
_cell.length_a   1.000
_cell.length_b   1.000
_cell.length_c   1.000
_cell.angle_alpha   90.00
_cell.angle_beta   90.00
_cell.angle_gamma   90.00
#
_symmetry.space_group_name_H-M   'P 1'
#
loop_
_entity.id
_entity.type
_entity.pdbx_description
1 polymer ?
#
loop_
_entity_poly.entity_id
_entity_poly.type
_entity_poly.pdbx_seq_one_letter_code
_entity_poly.pdbx_strand_id
1 'polypeptide(L)'
;MQGRVLGKDMATEEGFVSITTMHLAKGMEFRVVAVMACDDEIIPSQVRIDTAADEVELTEIYNTERQLLYVACTRARDQLHVSAVKPESEFLEDLLQK
;
A
#
# COMPACT_ATOMS: atom_id res chain seq x y z
N MET A 1 -13.18 1.05 19.01
CA MET A 1 -11.81 1.41 18.59
C MET A 1 -11.91 2.70 17.81
N GLN A 2 -11.16 3.75 18.17
CA GLN A 2 -11.22 5.03 17.46
C GLN A 2 -10.06 5.12 16.46
N GLY A 3 -10.33 5.60 15.26
CA GLY A 3 -9.33 5.80 14.21
C GLY A 3 -9.05 7.29 14.01
N ARG A 4 -7.80 7.61 13.66
CA ARG A 4 -7.36 8.97 13.33
C ARG A 4 -6.63 8.97 11.99
N VAL A 5 -7.13 9.77 11.05
CA VAL A 5 -6.46 9.98 9.77
C VAL A 5 -5.25 10.89 9.99
N LEU A 6 -4.08 10.44 9.53
CA LEU A 6 -2.85 11.22 9.62
C LEU A 6 -2.81 12.28 8.53
N GLY A 7 -2.54 13.52 8.93
CA GLY A 7 -2.29 14.64 8.02
C GLY A 7 -0.81 14.73 7.63
N LYS A 8 -0.41 15.87 7.05
CA LYS A 8 0.99 16.11 6.64
C LYS A 8 1.99 16.15 7.80
N ASP A 9 1.51 16.41 9.01
CA ASP A 9 2.31 16.39 10.24
C ASP A 9 2.62 14.97 10.72
N MET A 10 1.92 13.96 10.18
CA MET A 10 2.07 12.53 10.49
C MET A 10 2.05 12.23 12.00
N ALA A 11 1.33 13.05 12.76
CA ALA A 11 1.31 12.99 14.22
C ALA A 11 0.41 11.86 14.72
N THR A 12 1.01 10.84 15.32
CA THR A 12 0.28 9.75 15.98
C THR A 12 -0.28 10.20 17.34
N GLU A 13 -1.36 9.57 17.80
CA GLU A 13 -1.93 9.81 19.14
C GLU A 13 -2.18 8.48 19.83
N GLU A 14 -1.80 8.40 21.11
CA GLU A 14 -2.03 7.21 21.91
C GLU A 14 -3.53 6.91 22.04
N GLY A 15 -3.88 5.62 22.00
CA GLY A 15 -5.28 5.18 22.06
C GLY A 15 -6.04 5.23 20.73
N PHE A 16 -5.42 5.72 19.66
CA PHE A 16 -6.01 5.77 18.32
C PHE A 16 -5.31 4.84 17.32
N VAL A 17 -6.08 4.28 16.39
CA VAL A 17 -5.53 3.63 15.19
C VAL A 17 -5.14 4.71 14.20
N SER A 18 -3.89 4.72 13.75
CA SER A 18 -3.44 5.63 12.70
C SER A 18 -3.87 5.13 11.33
N ILE A 19 -4.58 5.98 10.58
CA ILE A 19 -5.07 5.69 9.23
C ILE A 19 -4.35 6.63 8.28
N THR A 20 -3.70 6.10 7.24
CA THR A 20 -2.97 6.92 6.27
C THR A 20 -2.93 6.23 4.90
N THR A 21 -2.51 6.95 3.88
CA THR A 21 -2.25 6.37 2.56
C THR A 21 -0.85 5.75 2.52
N MET A 22 -0.64 4.77 1.64
CA MET A 22 0.67 4.13 1.46
C MET A 22 1.79 5.14 1.21
N HIS A 23 1.52 6.19 0.41
CA HIS A 23 2.47 7.25 0.07
C HIS A 23 2.96 8.03 1.29
N LEU A 24 2.05 8.35 2.22
CA LEU A 24 2.37 9.14 3.41
C LEU A 24 3.06 8.28 4.49
N ALA A 25 2.91 6.95 4.45
CA ALA A 25 3.49 6.06 5.44
C ALA A 25 5.03 5.95 5.35
N LYS A 26 5.66 6.50 4.30
CA LYS A 26 7.12 6.44 4.12
C LYS A 26 7.87 7.03 5.32
N GLY A 27 8.83 6.28 5.86
CA GLY A 27 9.63 6.68 7.01
C GLY A 27 8.96 6.44 8.37
N MET A 28 7.72 5.96 8.39
CA MET A 28 7.07 5.49 9.62
C MET A 28 7.34 4.03 9.88
N GLU A 29 7.18 3.59 11.12
CA GLU A 29 7.19 2.16 11.47
C GLU A 29 6.19 1.89 12.59
N PHE A 30 5.47 0.79 12.47
CA PHE A 30 4.46 0.36 13.43
C PHE A 30 4.68 -1.10 13.81
N ARG A 31 4.27 -1.48 15.01
CA ARG A 31 4.33 -2.89 15.42
C ARG A 31 3.44 -3.76 14.55
N VAL A 32 2.23 -3.28 14.27
CA VAL A 32 1.24 -3.97 13.43
C VAL A 32 0.77 -3.01 12.34
N VAL A 33 0.74 -3.48 11.09
CA VAL A 33 0.20 -2.71 9.96
C VAL A 33 -0.82 -3.56 9.22
N ALA A 34 -1.95 -2.92 8.87
CA ALA A 34 -2.93 -3.47 7.94
C ALA A 34 -2.85 -2.67 6.63
N VAL A 35 -2.40 -3.30 5.56
CA VAL A 35 -2.45 -2.77 4.20
C VAL A 35 -3.73 -3.28 3.56
N MET A 36 -4.68 -2.39 3.32
CA MET A 36 -6.04 -2.74 2.92
C MET A 36 -6.33 -2.38 1.47
N ALA A 37 -7.37 -3.01 0.92
CA ALA A 37 -7.81 -2.84 -0.47
C ALA A 37 -6.68 -3.09 -1.50
N CYS A 38 -5.90 -4.15 -1.30
CA CYS A 38 -4.93 -4.62 -2.29
C CYS A 38 -5.62 -5.40 -3.41
N ASP A 39 -6.62 -4.77 -4.01
CA ASP A 39 -7.51 -5.35 -5.01
C ASP A 39 -6.93 -5.12 -6.42
N ASP A 40 -7.45 -5.85 -7.40
CA ASP A 40 -7.23 -5.54 -8.81
C ASP A 40 -7.65 -4.10 -9.12
N GLU A 41 -6.99 -3.48 -10.09
CA GLU A 41 -7.15 -2.07 -10.51
C GLU A 41 -6.86 -0.99 -9.43
N ILE A 42 -6.74 -1.36 -8.15
CA ILE A 42 -6.39 -0.45 -7.04
C ILE A 42 -4.87 -0.36 -6.87
N ILE A 43 -4.19 -1.50 -6.88
CA ILE A 43 -2.73 -1.60 -6.83
C ILE A 43 -2.31 -2.78 -7.74
N PRO A 44 -1.67 -2.55 -8.89
CA PRO A 44 -1.37 -1.26 -9.49
C PRO A 44 -2.64 -0.47 -9.87
N SER A 45 -2.57 0.85 -9.76
CA SER A 45 -3.68 1.72 -10.13
C SER A 45 -3.96 1.70 -11.63
N GLN A 46 -5.16 1.24 -12.03
CA GLN A 46 -5.58 1.21 -13.43
C GLN A 46 -5.57 2.61 -14.07
N VAL A 47 -5.99 3.63 -13.30
CA VAL A 47 -5.96 5.03 -13.75
C VAL A 47 -4.55 5.48 -14.14
N ARG A 48 -3.51 5.02 -13.42
CA ARG A 48 -2.13 5.32 -13.81
C ARG A 48 -1.70 4.53 -15.03
N ILE A 49 -2.04 3.24 -15.08
CA ILE A 49 -1.74 2.36 -16.23
C ILE A 49 -2.28 2.97 -17.53
N ASP A 50 -3.52 3.46 -17.51
CA ASP A 50 -4.18 4.07 -18.68
C ASP A 50 -3.50 5.35 -19.18
N THR A 51 -2.61 5.97 -18.38
CA THR A 51 -1.86 7.17 -18.77
C THR A 51 -0.53 6.88 -19.47
N ALA A 52 -0.09 5.62 -19.51
CA ALA A 52 1.18 5.24 -20.14
C ALA A 52 1.15 5.50 -21.65
N ALA A 53 2.13 6.24 -22.17
CA ALA A 53 2.27 6.53 -23.59
C ALA A 53 2.93 5.37 -24.37
N ASP A 54 3.76 4.57 -23.69
CA ASP A 54 4.49 3.44 -24.27
C ASP A 54 4.81 2.35 -23.22
N GLU A 55 5.42 1.26 -23.67
CA GLU A 55 5.80 0.12 -22.82
C GLU A 55 6.83 0.47 -21.74
N VAL A 56 7.68 1.49 -21.99
CA VAL A 56 8.70 1.93 -21.02
C VAL A 56 8.01 2.63 -19.86
N GLU A 57 7.12 3.59 -20.15
CA GLU A 57 6.34 4.30 -19.13
C GLU A 57 5.41 3.33 -18.36
N LEU A 58 4.79 2.38 -19.06
CA LEU A 58 3.98 1.33 -18.42
C LEU A 58 4.82 0.53 -17.41
N THR A 59 6.02 0.11 -17.81
CA THR A 59 6.95 -0.62 -16.94
C THR A 59 7.36 0.22 -15.72
N GLU A 60 7.60 1.53 -15.89
CA GLU A 60 7.91 2.43 -14.79
C GLU A 60 6.73 2.60 -13.82
N ILE A 61 5.50 2.73 -14.33
CA ILE A 61 4.29 2.78 -13.51
C ILE A 61 4.18 1.51 -12.67
N TYR A 62 4.30 0.34 -13.29
CA TYR A 62 4.27 -0.95 -12.61
C TYR A 62 5.34 -1.06 -11.51
N ASN A 63 6.57 -0.65 -11.80
CA ASN A 63 7.66 -0.68 -10.83
C ASN A 63 7.41 0.26 -9.64
N THR A 64 6.89 1.47 -9.89
CA THR A 64 6.61 2.44 -8.83
C THR A 64 5.42 2.03 -7.96
N GLU A 65 4.37 1.46 -8.55
CA GLU A 65 3.23 0.88 -7.81
C GLU A 65 3.67 -0.34 -6.98
N ARG A 66 4.51 -1.22 -7.52
CA ARG A 66 5.07 -2.35 -6.75
C ARG A 66 5.93 -1.85 -5.58
N GLN A 67 6.72 -0.82 -5.80
CA GLN A 67 7.51 -0.18 -4.75
C GLN A 67 6.61 0.46 -3.67
N LEU A 68 5.47 1.05 -4.06
CA LEU A 68 4.50 1.60 -3.11
C LEU A 68 3.97 0.53 -2.16
N LEU A 69 3.55 -0.63 -2.70
CA LEU A 69 3.10 -1.76 -1.90
C LEU A 69 4.23 -2.27 -0.99
N TYR A 70 5.45 -2.43 -1.51
CA TYR A 70 6.61 -2.83 -0.73
C TYR A 70 6.89 -1.86 0.44
N VAL A 71 6.88 -0.55 0.19
CA VAL A 71 7.08 0.47 1.22
C VAL A 71 6.01 0.36 2.29
N ALA A 72 4.73 0.20 1.92
CA ALA A 72 3.62 0.04 2.86
C ALA A 72 3.76 -1.22 3.72
N CYS A 73 4.06 -2.37 3.10
CA CYS A 73 4.24 -3.64 3.80
C CYS A 73 5.42 -3.61 4.77
N THR A 74 6.54 -2.99 4.40
CA THR A 74 7.74 -2.88 5.25
C THR A 74 7.62 -1.86 6.39
N ARG A 75 6.48 -1.18 6.54
CA ARG A 75 6.23 -0.36 7.75
C ARG A 75 5.90 -1.24 8.96
N ALA A 76 5.56 -2.51 8.75
CA ALA A 76 5.29 -3.48 9.82
C ALA A 76 6.59 -4.00 10.44
N ARG A 77 6.68 -3.97 11.78
CA ARG A 77 7.80 -4.56 12.53
C ARG A 77 7.50 -5.97 13.04
N ASP A 78 6.29 -6.21 13.57
CA ASP A 78 5.93 -7.47 14.21
C ASP A 78 4.93 -8.26 13.35
N GLN A 79 3.84 -7.62 12.89
CA GLN A 79 2.77 -8.27 12.14
C GLN A 79 2.30 -7.41 10.96
N LEU A 80 2.16 -8.07 9.81
CA LEU A 80 1.61 -7.50 8.59
C LEU A 80 0.31 -8.23 8.26
N HIS A 81 -0.77 -7.46 8.07
CA HIS A 81 -2.01 -7.94 7.50
C HIS A 81 -2.20 -7.29 6.14
N VAL A 82 -2.46 -8.09 5.11
CA VAL A 82 -2.81 -7.62 3.77
C VAL A 82 -4.20 -8.13 3.46
N SER A 83 -5.09 -7.26 3.00
CA SER A 83 -6.47 -7.62 2.65
C SER A 83 -6.78 -7.26 1.22
N ALA A 84 -7.49 -8.16 0.53
CA ALA A 84 -8.03 -7.92 -0.80
C ALA A 84 -9.41 -8.58 -0.96
N VAL A 85 -10.18 -8.12 -1.93
CA VAL A 85 -11.34 -8.81 -2.51
C VAL A 85 -10.98 -9.37 -3.87
N LYS A 86 -11.82 -10.27 -4.42
CA LYS A 86 -11.59 -10.86 -5.75
C LYS A 86 -12.21 -9.98 -6.86
N PRO A 87 -11.51 -9.78 -8.01
CA PRO A 87 -10.13 -10.20 -8.26
C PRO A 87 -9.13 -9.41 -7.39
N GLU A 88 -8.13 -10.12 -6.85
CA GLU A 88 -7.08 -9.55 -6.03
C GLU A 88 -5.96 -8.95 -6.89
N SER A 89 -5.16 -8.04 -6.32
CA SER A 89 -3.99 -7.47 -7.00
C SER A 89 -3.02 -8.56 -7.46
N GLU A 90 -2.57 -8.46 -8.71
CA GLU A 90 -1.51 -9.32 -9.26
C GLU A 90 -0.20 -9.27 -8.43
N PHE A 91 0.05 -8.17 -7.70
CA PHE A 91 1.23 -8.08 -6.84
C PHE A 91 1.16 -8.97 -5.60
N LEU A 92 -0.02 -9.50 -5.24
CA LEU A 92 -0.15 -10.43 -4.13
C LEU A 92 0.27 -11.85 -4.50
N GLU A 93 0.29 -12.21 -5.79
CA GLU A 93 0.76 -13.52 -6.23
C GLU A 93 2.21 -13.77 -5.78
N ASP A 94 3.07 -12.76 -5.88
CA ASP A 94 4.46 -12.78 -5.41
C ASP A 94 4.58 -13.10 -3.92
N LEU A 95 3.62 -12.67 -3.10
CA LEU A 95 3.62 -12.88 -1.65
C LEU A 95 3.08 -14.26 -1.25
N LEU A 96 2.29 -14.88 -2.13
CA LEU A 96 1.67 -16.19 -1.90
C LEU A 96 2.53 -17.35 -2.42
N GLN A 97 3.46 -17.08 -3.33
CA GLN A 97 4.45 -18.05 -3.78
C GLN A 97 5.46 -18.34 -2.65
N LYS A 98 5.41 -19.57 -2.13
CA LYS A 98 6.41 -20.12 -1.21
C LYS A 98 7.59 -20.73 -1.93
#